data_AF-R5KIU8-F1
#
_entry.id   AF-R5KIU8-F1
#
_cell.length_a   1.000
_cell.length_b   1.000
_cell.length_c   1.000
_cell.angle_alpha   90.00
_cell.angle_beta   90.00
_cell.angle_gamma   90.00
#
_symmetry.space_group_name_H-M   'P 1'
#
loop_
_entity.id
_entity.type
_entity.pdbx_description
1 polymer ?
#
loop_
_entity_poly.entity_id
_entity_poly.type
_entity_poly.pdbx_seq_one_letter_code
_entity_poly.pdbx_strand_id
1 'polypeptide(L)'
;MTPENYAYRNSLFFLRNDFIGNNKWHIPDIPKFEIKEDDFDNLRMIGFDKVKTDETHFHRFVHFYLYDYKFECVWKKPSDYTEKLSRFKAILTPDFSMYLEMHPLEKLHNVFRNRWIGAYYASKGLRVIPSVSWGGEDTFDYCFEGIAKNSVVSVSTYMVSEHGRTPAQKEFFLKGYNELLRRIEPEYVLCYNTPFPEMEGNIITVDYELNSWKHMNEDAKKSFSMFSNYGYDDILKINLFNFIFAKGMGSSRAGHPCIIFRGQRIFVHDELFDLDFVTPLGITNRELMAKGNSPFGIDGKRINIHHINQDPEGDLEEMLQTVHQQNTKELHPYLNRPSRVNRKEFQEFRKAYWQYRLTRYVEDKE
;
A
#
# COMPACT_ATOMS: atom_id res chain seq x y z
N MET A 1 4.38 -34.34 -39.24
CA MET A 1 4.60 -33.69 -37.92
C MET A 1 4.29 -34.75 -36.87
N THR A 2 5.19 -35.01 -35.92
CA THR A 2 4.91 -36.00 -34.84
C THR A 2 3.83 -35.45 -33.89
N PRO A 3 3.05 -36.31 -33.21
CA PRO A 3 2.10 -35.87 -32.18
C PRO A 3 2.75 -35.00 -31.10
N GLU A 4 3.98 -35.30 -30.71
CA GLU A 4 4.78 -34.52 -29.75
C GLU A 4 5.09 -33.11 -30.30
N ASN A 5 5.50 -33.01 -31.57
CA ASN A 5 5.74 -31.71 -32.22
C ASN A 5 4.44 -30.91 -32.37
N TYR A 6 3.31 -31.57 -32.60
CA TYR A 6 2.00 -30.92 -32.64
C TYR A 6 1.60 -30.40 -31.25
N ALA A 7 1.74 -31.21 -30.20
CA ALA A 7 1.44 -30.81 -28.82
C ALA A 7 2.33 -29.64 -28.35
N TYR A 8 3.63 -29.68 -28.65
CA TYR A 8 4.55 -28.60 -28.32
C TYR A 8 4.19 -27.29 -29.03
N ARG A 9 3.89 -27.34 -30.33
CA ARG A 9 3.56 -26.16 -31.13
C ARG A 9 2.18 -25.56 -30.82
N ASN A 10 1.33 -26.29 -30.12
CA ASN A 10 0.05 -25.82 -29.61
C ASN A 10 0.06 -25.62 -28.08
N SER A 11 1.23 -25.66 -27.45
CA SER A 11 1.35 -25.45 -26.01
C SER A 11 1.11 -23.98 -25.66
N LEU A 12 0.11 -23.72 -24.82
CA LEU A 12 -0.18 -22.42 -24.17
C LEU A 12 1.09 -21.74 -23.63
N PHE A 13 1.96 -22.50 -22.95
CA PHE A 13 3.17 -21.94 -22.33
C PHE A 13 4.30 -21.64 -23.33
N PHE A 14 4.20 -22.18 -24.54
CA PHE A 14 5.09 -21.83 -25.64
C PHE A 14 4.56 -20.63 -26.43
N LEU A 15 3.28 -20.66 -26.82
CA LEU A 15 2.68 -19.66 -27.70
C LEU A 15 2.27 -18.36 -27.00
N ARG A 16 1.86 -18.43 -25.73
CA ARG A 16 1.39 -17.28 -24.94
C ARG A 16 0.25 -16.50 -25.60
N ASN A 17 -0.63 -17.16 -26.36
CA ASN A 17 -1.68 -16.53 -27.18
C ASN A 17 -3.10 -16.67 -26.63
N ASP A 18 -3.27 -17.23 -25.44
CA ASP A 18 -4.59 -17.45 -24.82
C ASP A 18 -5.20 -16.18 -24.21
N PHE A 19 -4.36 -15.18 -23.94
CA PHE A 19 -4.79 -13.88 -23.44
C PHE A 19 -4.33 -12.82 -24.44
N ILE A 20 -5.29 -12.23 -25.16
CA ILE A 20 -5.04 -11.19 -26.17
C ILE A 20 -5.84 -9.98 -25.75
N GLY A 21 -5.16 -8.92 -25.31
CA GLY A 21 -5.83 -7.68 -24.93
C GLY A 21 -6.25 -6.84 -26.13
N ASN A 22 -7.22 -5.95 -25.92
CA ASN A 22 -7.80 -5.10 -26.96
C ASN A 22 -7.01 -3.80 -27.21
N ASN A 23 -5.72 -3.78 -26.90
CA ASN A 23 -4.83 -2.65 -27.14
C ASN A 23 -3.95 -2.89 -28.37
N LYS A 24 -3.31 -1.81 -28.86
CA LYS A 24 -2.42 -1.81 -30.03
C LYS A 24 -1.30 -2.87 -29.97
N TRP A 25 -0.90 -3.26 -28.76
CA TRP A 25 0.22 -4.17 -28.51
C TRP A 25 -0.23 -5.60 -28.19
N HIS A 26 -1.54 -5.85 -28.16
CA HIS A 26 -2.14 -7.11 -27.73
C HIS A 26 -1.73 -7.56 -26.32
N ILE A 27 -1.30 -6.61 -25.48
CA ILE A 27 -0.90 -6.87 -24.09
C ILE A 27 -2.13 -7.36 -23.31
N PRO A 28 -2.06 -8.50 -22.59
CA PRO A 28 -3.22 -9.04 -21.87
C PRO A 28 -3.84 -8.09 -20.85
N ASP A 29 -5.17 -8.11 -20.75
CA ASP A 29 -5.90 -7.41 -19.70
C ASP A 29 -5.91 -8.24 -18.41
N ILE A 30 -5.57 -7.62 -17.28
CA ILE A 30 -5.73 -8.23 -15.94
C ILE A 30 -7.09 -7.78 -15.40
N PRO A 31 -7.96 -8.70 -14.95
CA PRO A 31 -9.20 -8.34 -14.29
C PRO A 31 -8.96 -7.42 -13.09
N LYS A 32 -9.85 -6.44 -12.88
CA LYS A 32 -9.76 -5.52 -11.75
C LYS A 32 -9.78 -6.30 -10.43
N PHE A 33 -8.90 -5.93 -9.51
CA PHE A 33 -8.86 -6.52 -8.17
C PHE A 33 -10.13 -6.13 -7.39
N GLU A 34 -10.91 -7.14 -7.00
CA GLU A 34 -12.07 -6.95 -6.12
C GLU A 34 -11.61 -6.89 -4.67
N ILE A 35 -11.71 -5.70 -4.06
CA ILE A 35 -11.33 -5.45 -2.68
C ILE A 35 -12.33 -6.13 -1.73
N LYS A 36 -11.80 -6.74 -0.68
CA LYS A 36 -12.53 -7.27 0.47
C LYS A 36 -12.23 -6.42 1.69
N GLU A 37 -13.18 -6.36 2.63
CA GLU A 37 -13.16 -5.49 3.81
C GLU A 37 -11.83 -5.53 4.57
N ASP A 38 -11.21 -6.70 4.69
CA ASP A 38 -9.99 -6.90 5.49
C ASP A 38 -8.69 -6.86 4.68
N ASP A 39 -8.71 -6.62 3.37
CA ASP A 39 -7.53 -6.78 2.50
C ASP A 39 -6.33 -5.94 2.88
N PHE A 40 -6.59 -4.71 3.31
CA PHE A 40 -5.54 -3.73 3.58
C PHE A 40 -5.27 -3.53 5.08
N ASP A 41 -6.04 -4.22 5.93
CA ASP A 41 -5.85 -4.21 7.37
C ASP A 41 -4.50 -4.82 7.74
N ASN A 42 -3.62 -3.99 8.31
CA ASN A 42 -2.25 -4.36 8.66
C ASN A 42 -1.52 -5.06 7.50
N LEU A 43 -1.68 -4.58 6.27
CA LEU A 43 -1.18 -5.24 5.06
C LEU A 43 0.28 -5.69 5.18
N ARG A 44 0.49 -7.00 5.11
CA ARG A 44 1.80 -7.66 5.05
C ARG A 44 2.00 -8.31 3.69
N MET A 45 3.22 -8.22 3.19
CA MET A 45 3.68 -8.88 1.98
C MET A 45 4.78 -9.91 2.30
N ILE A 46 4.96 -10.86 1.38
CA ILE A 46 6.02 -11.87 1.41
C ILE A 46 6.64 -12.02 0.03
N GLY A 47 7.97 -12.00 -0.03
CA GLY A 47 8.70 -12.19 -1.28
C GLY A 47 8.46 -13.60 -1.82
N PHE A 48 8.23 -13.72 -3.14
CA PHE A 48 8.03 -15.00 -3.82
C PHE A 48 9.09 -16.06 -3.46
N ASP A 49 10.36 -15.66 -3.30
CA ASP A 49 11.48 -16.54 -2.95
C ASP A 49 11.40 -17.12 -1.52
N LYS A 50 10.50 -16.58 -0.68
CA LYS A 50 10.27 -17.02 0.71
C LYS A 50 8.94 -17.71 0.90
N VAL A 51 8.11 -17.80 -0.13
CA VAL A 51 6.81 -18.49 -0.06
C VAL A 51 7.06 -19.96 0.28
N LYS A 52 6.44 -20.44 1.34
CA LYS A 52 6.45 -21.84 1.78
C LYS A 52 5.04 -22.43 1.66
N THR A 53 4.94 -23.73 1.85
CA THR A 53 3.65 -24.45 1.90
C THR A 53 3.10 -24.56 3.32
N ASP A 54 3.81 -24.04 4.32
CA ASP A 54 3.27 -23.93 5.68
C ASP A 54 2.27 -22.76 5.73
N GLU A 55 1.16 -22.96 6.46
CA GLU A 55 0.03 -22.02 6.46
C GLU A 55 0.32 -20.69 7.16
N THR A 56 1.53 -20.55 7.73
CA THR A 56 1.98 -19.46 8.59
C THR A 56 1.72 -18.06 8.00
N HIS A 57 1.88 -17.92 6.68
CA HIS A 57 1.86 -16.60 6.02
C HIS A 57 0.79 -16.47 4.92
N PHE A 58 -0.20 -17.37 4.87
CA PHE A 58 -1.25 -17.33 3.85
C PHE A 58 -2.12 -16.06 3.89
N HIS A 59 -2.15 -15.36 5.02
CA HIS A 59 -2.81 -14.06 5.17
C HIS A 59 -2.08 -12.90 4.46
N ARG A 60 -0.84 -13.10 3.99
CA ARG A 60 -0.02 -12.07 3.32
C ARG A 60 -0.26 -12.02 1.82
N PHE A 61 0.11 -10.90 1.21
CA PHE A 61 0.19 -10.76 -0.25
C PHE A 61 1.56 -11.23 -0.76
N VAL A 62 1.61 -11.98 -1.87
CA VAL A 62 2.90 -12.36 -2.47
C VAL A 62 3.39 -11.25 -3.39
N HIS A 63 4.61 -10.75 -3.18
CA HIS A 63 5.22 -9.74 -4.05
C HIS A 63 6.44 -10.30 -4.81
N PHE A 64 6.77 -9.62 -5.91
CA PHE A 64 7.86 -9.99 -6.81
C PHE A 64 8.94 -8.90 -6.96
N TYR A 65 8.96 -7.90 -6.06
CA TYR A 65 10.05 -6.92 -5.94
C TYR A 65 11.35 -7.61 -5.48
N LEU A 66 11.96 -8.35 -6.38
CA LEU A 66 13.08 -9.26 -6.22
C LEU A 66 13.93 -9.21 -7.51
N TYR A 67 15.11 -9.82 -7.49
CA TYR A 67 15.83 -10.05 -8.75
C TYR A 67 15.08 -11.04 -9.64
N ASP A 68 14.99 -10.75 -10.94
CA ASP A 68 14.26 -11.54 -11.95
C ASP A 68 14.53 -13.05 -11.85
N TYR A 69 15.79 -13.45 -11.68
CA TYR A 69 16.16 -14.87 -11.61
C TYR A 69 15.45 -15.66 -10.49
N LYS A 70 14.98 -14.98 -9.44
CA LYS A 70 14.26 -15.60 -8.32
C LYS A 70 12.83 -16.01 -8.68
N PHE A 71 12.23 -15.36 -9.67
CA PHE A 71 10.85 -15.61 -10.08
C PHE A 71 10.71 -15.94 -11.57
N GLU A 72 11.81 -15.97 -12.33
CA GLU A 72 11.84 -16.41 -13.73
C GLU A 72 11.14 -17.76 -13.95
N CYS A 73 11.11 -18.62 -12.93
CA CYS A 73 10.39 -19.88 -12.95
C CYS A 73 8.87 -19.71 -13.13
N VAL A 74 8.24 -18.63 -12.62
CA VAL A 74 6.81 -18.39 -12.83
C VAL A 74 6.53 -18.02 -14.28
N TRP A 75 7.45 -17.34 -14.97
CA TRP A 75 7.33 -17.14 -16.42
C TRP A 75 7.40 -18.47 -17.17
N LYS A 76 8.41 -19.28 -16.87
CA LYS A 76 8.67 -20.53 -17.60
C LYS A 76 7.60 -21.59 -17.39
N LYS A 77 7.11 -21.76 -16.16
CA LYS A 77 6.14 -22.80 -15.77
C LYS A 77 5.16 -22.27 -14.71
N PRO A 78 4.23 -21.37 -15.08
CA PRO A 78 3.31 -20.77 -14.11
C PRO A 78 2.33 -21.78 -13.50
N SER A 79 2.01 -22.88 -14.21
CA SER A 79 1.20 -23.99 -13.67
C SER A 79 1.74 -24.55 -12.37
N ASP A 80 3.06 -24.72 -12.27
CA ASP A 80 3.73 -25.42 -11.16
C ASP A 80 3.60 -24.64 -9.85
N TYR A 81 3.27 -23.35 -9.92
CA TYR A 81 3.14 -22.46 -8.76
C TYR A 81 1.69 -22.06 -8.46
N THR A 82 0.73 -22.46 -9.31
CA THR A 82 -0.67 -22.02 -9.20
C THR A 82 -1.28 -22.44 -7.86
N GLU A 83 -1.19 -23.72 -7.48
CA GLU A 83 -1.75 -24.23 -6.22
C GLU A 83 -1.10 -23.58 -4.99
N LYS A 84 0.22 -23.37 -5.04
CA LYS A 84 0.96 -22.76 -3.93
C LYS A 84 0.57 -21.30 -3.74
N LEU A 85 0.47 -20.54 -4.83
CA LEU A 85 0.13 -19.12 -4.80
C LEU A 85 -1.35 -18.88 -4.49
N SER A 86 -2.25 -19.80 -4.84
CA SER A 86 -3.68 -19.67 -4.54
C SER A 86 -4.02 -19.78 -3.06
N ARG A 87 -3.07 -20.19 -2.21
CA ARG A 87 -3.23 -20.21 -0.75
C ARG A 87 -3.08 -18.83 -0.12
N PHE A 88 -2.47 -17.87 -0.82
CA PHE A 88 -2.21 -16.52 -0.30
C PHE A 88 -3.40 -15.61 -0.57
N LYS A 89 -3.56 -14.59 0.28
CA LYS A 89 -4.68 -13.64 0.23
C LYS A 89 -4.81 -12.91 -1.12
N ALA A 90 -3.67 -12.55 -1.71
CA ALA A 90 -3.54 -12.04 -3.06
C ALA A 90 -2.09 -12.17 -3.54
N ILE A 91 -1.86 -11.96 -4.84
CA ILE A 91 -0.52 -11.85 -5.42
C ILE A 91 -0.37 -10.57 -6.23
N LEU A 92 0.83 -10.01 -6.24
CA LEU A 92 1.21 -9.02 -7.23
C LEU A 92 1.65 -9.71 -8.52
N THR A 93 1.58 -9.02 -9.66
CA THR A 93 2.23 -9.53 -10.87
C THR A 93 3.76 -9.46 -10.76
N PRO A 94 4.50 -10.35 -11.48
CA PRO A 94 5.95 -10.29 -11.51
C PRO A 94 6.47 -8.95 -12.04
N ASP A 95 7.34 -8.29 -11.27
CA ASP A 95 7.95 -7.01 -11.64
C ASP A 95 9.30 -7.26 -12.31
N PHE A 96 9.27 -7.59 -13.60
CA PHE A 96 10.48 -7.80 -14.40
C PHE A 96 11.28 -6.51 -14.52
N SER A 97 12.60 -6.62 -14.47
CA SER A 97 13.51 -5.48 -14.44
C SER A 97 13.32 -4.55 -15.65
N MET A 98 13.31 -3.24 -15.39
CA MET A 98 13.21 -2.18 -16.40
C MET A 98 14.35 -1.18 -16.17
N TYR A 99 15.23 -1.03 -17.17
CA TYR A 99 16.34 -0.08 -17.13
C TYR A 99 16.19 0.94 -18.27
N LEU A 100 16.67 2.17 -18.07
CA LEU A 100 16.60 3.23 -19.07
C LEU A 100 17.29 2.82 -20.39
N GLU A 101 18.44 2.15 -20.27
CA GLU A 101 19.30 1.72 -21.37
C GLU A 101 18.87 0.37 -21.98
N MET A 102 17.86 -0.29 -21.41
CA MET A 102 17.36 -1.57 -21.93
C MET A 102 16.83 -1.40 -23.35
N HIS A 103 17.04 -2.40 -24.21
CA HIS A 103 16.52 -2.37 -25.57
C HIS A 103 14.98 -2.23 -25.56
N PRO A 104 14.36 -1.38 -26.40
CA PRO A 104 12.92 -1.13 -26.35
C PRO A 104 12.04 -2.38 -26.48
N LEU A 105 12.48 -3.38 -27.27
CA LEU A 105 11.76 -4.65 -27.40
C LEU A 105 11.80 -5.50 -26.12
N GLU A 106 12.88 -5.43 -25.34
CA GLU A 106 12.96 -6.11 -24.04
C GLU A 106 12.06 -5.40 -23.01
N LYS A 107 12.01 -4.07 -23.02
CA LYS A 107 11.08 -3.28 -22.19
C LYS A 107 9.62 -3.68 -22.48
N LEU A 108 9.24 -3.73 -23.76
CA LEU A 108 7.91 -4.17 -24.19
C LEU A 108 7.64 -5.63 -23.79
N HIS A 109 8.62 -6.52 -23.99
CA HIS A 109 8.51 -7.93 -23.62
C HIS A 109 8.31 -8.10 -22.11
N ASN A 110 9.00 -7.35 -21.26
CA ASN A 110 8.83 -7.42 -19.81
C ASN A 110 7.44 -6.94 -19.35
N VAL A 111 6.88 -5.90 -19.98
CA VAL A 111 5.48 -5.51 -19.75
C VAL A 111 4.52 -6.63 -20.17
N PHE A 112 4.74 -7.24 -21.34
CA PHE A 112 3.94 -8.37 -21.81
C PHE A 112 3.99 -9.54 -20.82
N ARG A 113 5.18 -9.93 -20.34
CA ARG A 113 5.37 -11.04 -19.38
C ARG A 113 4.64 -10.79 -18.07
N ASN A 114 4.73 -9.56 -17.54
CA ASN A 114 4.01 -9.15 -16.34
C ASN A 114 2.49 -9.34 -16.51
N ARG A 115 1.93 -8.80 -17.60
CA ARG A 115 0.49 -8.84 -17.86
C ARG A 115 -0.02 -10.24 -18.17
N TRP A 116 0.73 -11.00 -18.96
CA TRP A 116 0.39 -12.37 -19.30
C TRP A 116 0.35 -13.27 -18.07
N ILE A 117 1.34 -13.16 -17.17
CA ILE A 117 1.34 -13.94 -15.93
C ILE A 117 0.19 -13.50 -15.01
N GLY A 118 -0.11 -12.21 -14.96
CA GLY A 118 -1.26 -11.69 -14.23
C GLY A 118 -2.58 -12.26 -14.74
N ALA A 119 -2.83 -12.17 -16.05
CA ALA A 119 -4.02 -12.72 -16.71
C ALA A 119 -4.12 -14.24 -16.53
N TYR A 120 -2.99 -14.96 -16.64
CA TYR A 120 -2.93 -16.40 -16.38
C TYR A 120 -3.38 -16.73 -14.96
N TYR A 121 -2.80 -16.12 -13.92
CA TYR A 121 -3.17 -16.45 -12.55
C TYR A 121 -4.59 -16.00 -12.20
N ALA A 122 -5.04 -14.85 -12.72
CA ALA A 122 -6.43 -14.42 -12.59
C ALA A 122 -7.40 -15.43 -13.22
N SER A 123 -7.08 -16.00 -14.39
CA SER A 123 -7.87 -17.07 -15.03
C SER A 123 -7.94 -18.36 -14.20
N LYS A 124 -7.04 -18.54 -13.23
CA LYS A 124 -7.03 -19.66 -12.28
C LYS A 124 -7.73 -19.31 -10.95
N GLY A 125 -8.37 -18.15 -10.86
CA GLY A 125 -9.10 -17.69 -9.68
C GLY A 125 -8.22 -17.05 -8.60
N LEU A 126 -6.94 -16.79 -8.88
CA LEU A 126 -6.10 -16.02 -7.96
C LEU A 126 -6.50 -14.55 -8.03
N ARG A 127 -6.40 -13.88 -6.88
CA ARG A 127 -6.63 -12.44 -6.77
C ARG A 127 -5.32 -11.73 -7.08
N VAL A 128 -5.28 -11.01 -8.20
CA VAL A 128 -4.05 -10.45 -8.77
C VAL A 128 -4.10 -8.93 -8.77
N ILE A 129 -3.04 -8.29 -8.28
CA ILE A 129 -2.84 -6.85 -8.37
C ILE A 129 -1.67 -6.59 -9.33
N PRO A 130 -1.82 -5.74 -10.37
CA PRO A 130 -0.71 -5.40 -11.26
C PRO A 130 0.38 -4.60 -10.54
N SER A 131 1.60 -5.13 -10.53
CA SER A 131 2.81 -4.34 -10.32
C SER A 131 3.08 -3.51 -11.56
N VAL A 132 3.30 -2.20 -11.40
CA VAL A 132 3.54 -1.27 -12.49
C VAL A 132 4.96 -0.70 -12.40
N SER A 133 5.70 -0.84 -13.48
CA SER A 133 7.03 -0.28 -13.68
C SER A 133 7.15 0.29 -15.10
N TRP A 134 8.05 1.27 -15.26
CA TRP A 134 8.28 1.97 -16.52
C TRP A 134 9.79 2.09 -16.78
N GLY A 135 10.16 2.07 -18.06
CA GLY A 135 11.55 2.17 -18.51
C GLY A 135 11.96 3.57 -18.99
N GLY A 136 11.12 4.58 -18.71
CA GLY A 136 11.22 5.94 -19.23
C GLY A 136 9.91 6.40 -19.87
N GLU A 137 9.85 7.68 -20.25
CA GLU A 137 8.71 8.27 -20.96
C GLU A 137 8.45 7.58 -22.31
N ASP A 138 9.50 7.00 -22.91
CA ASP A 138 9.45 6.17 -24.12
C ASP A 138 8.59 4.90 -23.96
N THR A 139 8.27 4.52 -22.71
CA THR A 139 7.45 3.33 -22.41
C THR A 139 5.98 3.65 -22.16
N PHE A 140 5.60 4.92 -22.02
CA PHE A 140 4.24 5.31 -21.59
C PHE A 140 3.14 4.87 -22.57
N ASP A 141 3.48 4.66 -23.84
CA ASP A 141 2.56 4.15 -24.85
C ASP A 141 2.11 2.70 -24.65
N TYR A 142 2.75 1.95 -23.74
CA TYR A 142 2.41 0.55 -23.50
C TYR A 142 2.52 0.08 -22.04
N CYS A 143 3.31 0.72 -21.18
CA CYS A 143 3.56 0.20 -19.83
C CYS A 143 2.33 0.22 -18.90
N PHE A 144 1.28 0.96 -19.27
CA PHE A 144 0.00 1.01 -18.57
C PHE A 144 -1.09 0.15 -19.22
N GLU A 145 -0.83 -0.41 -20.41
CA GLU A 145 -1.80 -1.26 -21.11
C GLU A 145 -2.07 -2.54 -20.31
N GLY A 146 -3.26 -3.10 -20.48
CA GLY A 146 -3.70 -4.28 -19.74
C GLY A 146 -4.14 -4.01 -18.30
N ILE A 147 -4.25 -2.74 -17.89
CA ILE A 147 -4.76 -2.33 -16.57
C ILE A 147 -5.98 -1.44 -16.79
N ALA A 148 -7.12 -1.84 -16.22
CA ALA A 148 -8.34 -1.05 -16.27
C ALA A 148 -8.27 0.19 -15.38
N LYS A 149 -8.99 1.25 -15.75
CA LYS A 149 -9.14 2.43 -14.88
C LYS A 149 -9.72 2.06 -13.51
N ASN A 150 -9.40 2.85 -12.50
CA ASN A 150 -9.80 2.64 -11.11
C ASN A 150 -9.33 1.30 -10.55
N SER A 151 -8.29 0.68 -11.11
CA SER A 151 -7.73 -0.55 -10.53
C SER A 151 -6.89 -0.26 -9.30
N VAL A 152 -6.79 -1.23 -8.39
CA VAL A 152 -5.70 -1.27 -7.40
C VAL A 152 -4.42 -1.62 -8.15
N VAL A 153 -3.35 -0.88 -7.90
CA VAL A 153 -2.03 -1.10 -8.53
C VAL A 153 -0.94 -1.11 -7.47
N SER A 154 0.20 -1.74 -7.77
CA SER A 154 1.36 -1.74 -6.89
C SER A 154 2.58 -1.12 -7.56
N VAL A 155 3.32 -0.29 -6.82
CA VAL A 155 4.60 0.31 -7.25
C VAL A 155 5.65 0.11 -6.17
N SER A 156 6.93 0.20 -6.51
CA SER A 156 8.01 0.22 -5.51
C SER A 156 8.90 1.44 -5.65
N THR A 157 9.14 2.10 -4.52
CA THR A 157 10.13 3.18 -4.39
C THR A 157 11.50 2.66 -3.93
N TYR A 158 11.63 1.37 -3.60
CA TYR A 158 12.83 0.79 -3.00
C TYR A 158 14.07 0.99 -3.86
N MET A 159 14.00 0.60 -5.13
CA MET A 159 15.13 0.70 -6.06
C MET A 159 15.58 2.16 -6.29
N VAL A 160 14.64 3.10 -6.21
CA VAL A 160 14.87 4.54 -6.37
C VAL A 160 15.47 5.16 -5.10
N SER A 161 15.18 4.59 -3.94
CA SER A 161 15.53 5.17 -2.63
C SER A 161 16.88 4.69 -2.09
N GLU A 162 17.25 3.43 -2.30
CA GLU A 162 18.44 2.80 -1.70
C GLU A 162 19.74 3.02 -2.50
N HIS A 163 19.66 3.19 -3.82
CA HIS A 163 20.84 3.26 -4.69
C HIS A 163 21.12 4.70 -5.13
N GLY A 164 21.95 5.43 -4.38
CA GLY A 164 22.60 6.67 -4.85
C GLY A 164 21.76 7.96 -4.79
N ARG A 165 20.48 7.87 -4.38
CA ARG A 165 19.57 8.98 -4.04
C ARG A 165 19.81 10.26 -4.85
N THR A 166 19.82 10.13 -6.18
CA THR A 166 19.99 11.29 -7.05
C THR A 166 18.63 11.95 -7.31
N PRO A 167 18.56 13.29 -7.40
CA PRO A 167 17.35 13.99 -7.83
C PRO A 167 16.78 13.43 -9.14
N ALA A 168 17.63 12.99 -10.06
CA ALA A 168 17.25 12.42 -11.34
C ALA A 168 16.47 11.09 -11.21
N GLN A 169 16.84 10.21 -10.28
CA GLN A 169 16.13 8.95 -10.05
C GLN A 169 14.72 9.18 -9.49
N LYS A 170 14.59 10.14 -8.56
CA LYS A 170 13.30 10.54 -8.01
C LYS A 170 12.42 11.17 -9.09
N GLU A 171 12.97 12.09 -9.89
CA GLU A 171 12.25 12.73 -11.00
C GLU A 171 11.76 11.69 -12.02
N PHE A 172 12.62 10.74 -12.39
CA PHE A 172 12.28 9.62 -13.25
C PHE A 172 11.10 8.80 -12.72
N PHE A 173 11.10 8.48 -11.43
CA PHE A 173 9.99 7.77 -10.79
C PHE A 173 8.71 8.61 -10.81
N LEU A 174 8.78 9.87 -10.35
CA LEU A 174 7.60 10.74 -10.25
C LEU A 174 6.95 11.00 -11.62
N LYS A 175 7.73 11.08 -12.70
CA LYS A 175 7.18 11.21 -14.06
C LYS A 175 6.29 10.03 -14.45
N GLY A 176 6.76 8.80 -14.27
CA GLY A 176 5.95 7.63 -14.57
C GLY A 176 4.82 7.40 -13.58
N TYR A 177 5.01 7.78 -12.32
CA TYR A 177 3.96 7.75 -11.30
C TYR A 177 2.82 8.71 -11.63
N ASN A 178 3.11 9.94 -12.04
CA ASN A 178 2.09 10.91 -12.43
C ASN A 178 1.34 10.47 -13.70
N GLU A 179 2.04 9.85 -14.65
CA GLU A 179 1.39 9.27 -15.83
C GLU A 179 0.50 8.06 -15.46
N LEU A 180 0.92 7.23 -14.49
CA LEU A 180 0.10 6.16 -13.92
C LEU A 180 -1.20 6.73 -13.35
N LEU A 181 -1.12 7.78 -12.52
CA LEU A 181 -2.31 8.43 -11.96
C LEU A 181 -3.23 8.97 -13.07
N ARG A 182 -2.66 9.60 -14.10
CA ARG A 182 -3.43 10.19 -15.20
C ARG A 182 -4.15 9.15 -16.06
N ARG A 183 -3.53 7.99 -16.33
CA ARG A 183 -4.09 6.97 -17.22
C ARG A 183 -5.01 5.99 -16.52
N ILE A 184 -4.58 5.53 -15.34
CA ILE A 184 -5.25 4.47 -14.61
C ILE A 184 -6.21 5.03 -13.58
N GLU A 185 -6.00 6.25 -13.07
CA GLU A 185 -6.83 6.84 -12.02
C GLU A 185 -7.03 5.81 -10.88
N PRO A 186 -5.94 5.26 -10.30
CA PRO A 186 -6.03 4.07 -9.46
C PRO A 186 -6.84 4.33 -8.20
N GLU A 187 -7.68 3.36 -7.84
CA GLU A 187 -8.49 3.42 -6.62
C GLU A 187 -7.60 3.38 -5.37
N TYR A 188 -6.58 2.51 -5.40
CA TYR A 188 -5.50 2.46 -4.42
C TYR A 188 -4.16 2.16 -5.09
N VAL A 189 -3.10 2.76 -4.54
CA VAL A 189 -1.70 2.47 -4.89
C VAL A 189 -1.02 1.79 -3.71
N LEU A 190 -0.68 0.52 -3.83
CA LEU A 190 0.20 -0.15 -2.88
C LEU A 190 1.65 0.29 -3.15
N CYS A 191 2.25 1.03 -2.23
CA CYS A 191 3.63 1.49 -2.36
C CYS A 191 4.55 0.60 -1.51
N TYR A 192 5.33 -0.26 -2.17
CA TYR A 192 6.35 -1.07 -1.52
C TYR A 192 7.62 -0.24 -1.26
N ASN A 193 7.94 -0.05 0.03
CA ASN A 193 8.85 0.91 0.62
C ASN A 193 8.24 2.32 0.85
N THR A 194 9.06 3.25 1.37
CA THR A 194 8.64 4.61 1.74
C THR A 194 8.22 5.43 0.50
N PRO A 195 6.98 5.96 0.46
CA PRO A 195 6.56 6.87 -0.60
C PRO A 195 7.36 8.18 -0.59
N PHE A 196 7.50 8.82 -1.76
CA PHE A 196 8.03 10.18 -1.82
C PHE A 196 6.96 11.19 -1.36
N PRO A 197 7.33 12.32 -0.74
CA PRO A 197 6.38 13.36 -0.33
C PRO A 197 5.51 13.91 -1.47
N GLU A 198 6.01 13.86 -2.70
CA GLU A 198 5.31 14.31 -3.92
C GLU A 198 4.37 13.26 -4.52
N MET A 199 4.32 12.05 -3.97
CA MET A 199 3.36 11.05 -4.44
C MET A 199 1.95 11.42 -3.96
N GLU A 200 1.03 11.58 -4.90
CA GLU A 200 -0.37 11.89 -4.66
C GLU A 200 -1.27 10.65 -4.86
N GLY A 201 -2.53 10.73 -4.40
CA GLY A 201 -3.52 9.66 -4.53
C GLY A 201 -3.67 8.78 -3.29
N ASN A 202 -4.43 7.69 -3.43
CA ASN A 202 -4.79 6.79 -2.34
C ASN A 202 -3.67 5.76 -2.07
N ILE A 203 -2.60 6.19 -1.42
CA ILE A 203 -1.41 5.35 -1.20
C ILE A 203 -1.54 4.52 0.08
N ILE A 204 -1.43 3.20 -0.04
CA ILE A 204 -1.23 2.28 1.07
C ILE A 204 0.26 1.94 1.14
N THR A 205 0.91 2.34 2.23
CA THR A 205 2.34 2.10 2.41
C THR A 205 2.60 0.67 2.89
N VAL A 206 3.46 -0.04 2.17
CA VAL A 206 3.96 -1.36 2.55
C VAL A 206 5.43 -1.24 2.91
N ASP A 207 5.72 -1.31 4.19
CA ASP A 207 7.09 -1.11 4.69
C ASP A 207 8.05 -2.22 4.26
N TYR A 208 9.20 -1.84 3.72
CA TYR A 208 10.18 -2.81 3.24
C TYR A 208 10.77 -3.68 4.35
N GLU A 209 11.20 -3.08 5.46
CA GLU A 209 11.93 -3.80 6.51
C GLU A 209 11.00 -4.77 7.22
N LEU A 210 9.80 -4.35 7.64
CA LEU A 210 8.86 -5.28 8.24
C LEU A 210 8.50 -6.39 7.25
N ASN A 211 8.38 -6.14 5.95
CA ASN A 211 8.04 -7.19 4.98
C ASN A 211 9.25 -8.02 4.53
N SER A 212 10.43 -7.75 5.07
CA SER A 212 11.63 -8.52 4.83
C SER A 212 11.62 -9.87 5.56
N TRP A 213 12.54 -10.74 5.16
CA TRP A 213 12.74 -12.06 5.76
C TRP A 213 13.06 -12.01 7.27
N LYS A 214 13.59 -10.88 7.77
CA LYS A 214 13.98 -10.71 9.18
C LYS A 214 12.78 -10.76 10.11
N HIS A 215 11.64 -10.25 9.67
CA HIS A 215 10.41 -10.10 10.46
C HIS A 215 9.33 -11.11 10.06
N MET A 216 9.69 -12.20 9.36
CA MET A 216 8.74 -13.26 9.01
C MET A 216 8.18 -13.96 10.25
N ASN A 217 9.02 -14.27 11.24
CA ASN A 217 8.59 -14.98 12.44
C ASN A 217 7.85 -14.08 13.46
N GLU A 218 7.75 -12.78 13.20
CA GLU A 218 7.05 -11.85 14.10
C GLU A 218 5.53 -11.94 13.96
N ASP A 219 5.04 -12.47 12.84
CA ASP A 219 3.62 -12.84 12.70
C ASP A 219 3.23 -13.97 13.64
N ALA A 220 4.16 -14.90 13.91
CA ALA A 220 3.93 -16.09 14.73
C ALA A 220 3.73 -15.78 16.23
N LYS A 221 3.73 -14.49 16.63
CA LYS A 221 3.56 -14.05 18.01
C LYS A 221 2.23 -13.36 18.33
N LYS A 222 1.23 -13.47 17.47
CA LYS A 222 -0.15 -13.09 17.87
C LYS A 222 -1.14 -14.18 17.49
N SER A 223 -1.17 -15.27 18.25
CA SER A 223 -2.46 -15.87 18.58
C SER A 223 -3.21 -14.84 19.42
N PHE A 224 -3.89 -13.90 18.76
CA PHE A 224 -4.94 -13.12 19.38
C PHE A 224 -6.01 -14.15 19.79
N SER A 225 -6.01 -14.56 21.05
CA SER A 225 -7.20 -15.15 21.63
C SER A 225 -8.32 -14.13 21.40
N MET A 226 -9.44 -14.55 20.80
CA MET A 226 -10.64 -13.70 20.71
C MET A 226 -10.83 -12.97 22.04
N PHE A 227 -10.89 -11.64 21.97
CA PHE A 227 -11.14 -10.77 23.10
C PHE A 227 -12.59 -10.95 23.53
N SER A 228 -12.87 -12.00 24.31
CA SER A 228 -14.21 -12.24 24.84
C SER A 228 -14.35 -11.86 26.31
N ASN A 229 -13.33 -11.30 26.99
CA ASN A 229 -13.42 -11.00 28.43
C ASN A 229 -12.45 -9.91 28.93
N TYR A 230 -12.47 -8.69 28.39
CA TYR A 230 -11.84 -7.54 29.06
C TYR A 230 -12.74 -6.30 29.03
N GLY A 231 -12.87 -5.66 30.19
CA GLY A 231 -13.68 -4.46 30.39
C GLY A 231 -13.05 -3.20 29.81
N TYR A 232 -13.92 -2.23 29.54
CA TYR A 232 -13.65 -0.93 28.90
C TYR A 232 -12.42 -0.15 29.42
N ASP A 233 -12.03 -0.35 30.69
CA ASP A 233 -10.91 0.36 31.32
C ASP A 233 -9.50 -0.18 30.98
N ASP A 234 -9.38 -1.44 30.55
CA ASP A 234 -8.07 -2.05 30.27
C ASP A 234 -7.56 -1.78 28.84
N ILE A 235 -8.47 -1.47 27.91
CA ILE A 235 -8.17 -1.13 26.50
C ILE A 235 -7.42 0.21 26.41
N LEU A 236 -7.79 1.18 27.26
CA LEU A 236 -7.28 2.55 27.20
C LEU A 236 -5.89 2.75 27.82
N LYS A 237 -5.48 1.91 28.79
CA LYS A 237 -4.29 2.20 29.61
C LYS A 237 -2.98 1.62 29.09
N ILE A 238 -3.00 0.52 28.32
CA ILE A 238 -1.76 -0.22 27.98
C ILE A 238 -1.64 -0.50 26.48
N ASN A 239 -2.73 -0.66 25.73
CA ASN A 239 -2.65 -1.19 24.38
C ASN A 239 -2.55 -0.13 23.26
N LEU A 240 -3.29 0.99 23.32
CA LEU A 240 -3.23 1.96 22.21
C LEU A 240 -1.88 2.67 22.12
N PHE A 241 -1.30 3.06 23.26
CA PHE A 241 0.04 3.65 23.26
C PHE A 241 1.11 2.64 22.79
N ASN A 242 1.06 1.37 23.21
CA ASN A 242 2.01 0.36 22.73
C ASN A 242 1.77 -0.06 21.26
N PHE A 243 0.52 -0.02 20.78
CA PHE A 243 0.18 -0.23 19.37
C PHE A 243 0.73 0.88 18.48
N ILE A 244 0.69 2.14 18.94
CA ILE A 244 1.18 3.31 18.20
C ILE A 244 2.70 3.53 18.39
N PHE A 245 3.28 3.16 19.54
CA PHE A 245 4.63 3.60 19.98
C PHE A 245 5.59 2.48 20.42
N ALA A 246 5.42 1.22 19.98
CA ALA A 246 6.40 0.16 20.28
C ALA A 246 7.83 0.48 19.75
N LYS A 247 8.65 1.09 20.63
CA LYS A 247 10.11 1.28 20.64
C LYS A 247 10.81 1.55 19.31
N GLY A 248 11.11 2.83 19.10
CA GLY A 248 12.14 3.32 18.17
C GLY A 248 11.53 4.07 16.99
N MET A 249 11.51 5.40 17.12
CA MET A 249 11.02 6.50 16.26
C MET A 249 11.37 6.44 14.74
N GLY A 250 11.34 5.28 14.10
CA GLY A 250 11.59 5.11 12.67
C GLY A 250 11.10 3.80 12.08
N SER A 251 10.97 2.70 12.85
CA SER A 251 10.61 1.37 12.31
C SER A 251 9.28 0.79 12.81
N SER A 252 8.57 1.47 13.73
CA SER A 252 7.41 0.90 14.45
C SER A 252 6.05 1.24 13.86
N ARG A 253 5.99 1.89 12.68
CA ARG A 253 4.74 2.44 12.08
C ARG A 253 4.45 1.91 10.68
N ALA A 254 5.16 0.85 10.37
CA ALA A 254 5.13 0.14 9.14
C ALA A 254 3.85 -0.70 9.01
N GLY A 255 3.07 -0.49 7.95
CA GLY A 255 1.78 -1.16 7.73
C GLY A 255 0.56 -0.44 8.33
N HIS A 256 0.73 0.74 8.91
CA HIS A 256 -0.38 1.59 9.32
C HIS A 256 -0.91 2.41 8.14
N PRO A 257 -2.24 2.51 7.97
CA PRO A 257 -2.83 3.42 7.00
C PRO A 257 -2.28 4.83 7.18
N CYS A 258 -1.90 5.48 6.07
CA CYS A 258 -1.43 6.85 6.11
C CYS A 258 -1.97 7.65 4.93
N ILE A 259 -2.14 8.94 5.14
CA ILE A 259 -2.51 9.92 4.13
C ILE A 259 -1.32 10.86 3.92
N ILE A 260 -1.01 11.19 2.67
CA ILE A 260 -0.16 12.36 2.38
C ILE A 260 -1.08 13.55 2.16
N PHE A 261 -1.03 14.55 3.04
CA PHE A 261 -1.83 15.77 2.92
C PHE A 261 -0.91 16.99 2.97
N ARG A 262 -0.92 17.79 1.89
CA ARG A 262 -0.08 18.98 1.73
C ARG A 262 1.42 18.69 1.98
N GLY A 263 1.91 17.56 1.46
CA GLY A 263 3.31 17.16 1.56
C GLY A 263 3.73 16.57 2.90
N GLN A 264 2.81 16.46 3.88
CA GLN A 264 3.07 15.78 5.16
C GLN A 264 2.34 14.45 5.21
N ARG A 265 3.01 13.42 5.74
CA ARG A 265 2.43 12.11 5.99
C ARG A 265 1.73 12.09 7.35
N ILE A 266 0.49 11.63 7.37
CA ILE A 266 -0.34 11.49 8.56
C ILE A 266 -0.75 10.04 8.70
N PHE A 267 -0.37 9.39 9.80
CA PHE A 267 -0.88 8.07 10.15
C PHE A 267 -2.31 8.21 10.67
N VAL A 268 -3.21 7.43 10.10
CA VAL A 268 -4.65 7.56 10.29
C VAL A 268 -5.25 6.30 10.90
N HIS A 269 -6.32 6.49 11.64
CA HIS A 269 -6.93 5.43 12.44
C HIS A 269 -8.46 5.56 12.40
N ASP A 270 -9.08 4.79 11.51
CA ASP A 270 -10.54 4.78 11.34
C ASP A 270 -11.24 4.26 12.61
N GLU A 271 -10.57 3.43 13.41
CA GLU A 271 -11.08 2.87 14.66
C GLU A 271 -11.22 3.88 15.80
N LEU A 272 -10.65 5.09 15.68
CA LEU A 272 -10.67 6.06 16.77
C LEU A 272 -12.01 6.77 16.95
N PHE A 273 -12.88 6.79 15.93
CA PHE A 273 -14.13 7.53 15.98
C PHE A 273 -15.20 6.92 15.06
N ASP A 274 -16.47 7.15 15.40
CA ASP A 274 -17.62 6.85 14.55
C ASP A 274 -18.11 8.14 13.88
N LEU A 275 -18.30 8.15 12.56
CA LEU A 275 -18.78 9.32 11.81
C LEU A 275 -20.20 9.74 12.20
N ASP A 276 -21.04 8.78 12.55
CA ASP A 276 -22.45 9.02 12.82
C ASP A 276 -22.70 9.23 14.33
N PHE A 277 -21.65 9.24 15.15
CA PHE A 277 -21.70 9.64 16.56
C PHE A 277 -22.26 11.06 16.69
N VAL A 278 -23.38 11.18 17.40
CA VAL A 278 -24.02 12.45 17.74
C VAL A 278 -23.41 13.01 19.01
N THR A 279 -22.78 14.17 18.89
CA THR A 279 -22.18 14.87 20.03
C THR A 279 -23.23 15.40 21.01
N PRO A 280 -22.85 15.81 22.23
CA PRO A 280 -23.76 16.46 23.18
C PRO A 280 -24.44 17.73 22.65
N LEU A 281 -23.93 18.31 21.55
CA LEU A 281 -24.50 19.48 20.88
C LEU A 281 -25.47 19.11 19.76
N GLY A 282 -25.82 17.83 19.59
CA GLY A 282 -26.78 17.35 18.59
C GLY A 282 -26.25 17.33 17.16
N ILE A 283 -24.94 17.53 16.96
CA ILE A 283 -24.27 17.45 15.65
C ILE A 283 -23.43 16.17 15.56
N THR A 284 -23.36 15.57 14.38
CA THR A 284 -22.57 14.36 14.12
C THR A 284 -21.08 14.66 13.91
N ASN A 285 -20.23 13.65 14.06
CA ASN A 285 -18.81 13.73 13.67
C ASN A 285 -18.64 14.03 12.18
N ARG A 286 -19.50 13.49 11.33
CA ARG A 286 -19.58 13.82 9.89
C ARG A 286 -19.75 15.32 9.66
N GLU A 287 -20.73 15.94 10.30
CA GLU A 287 -20.99 17.39 10.17
C GLU A 287 -19.87 18.25 10.76
N LEU A 288 -19.21 17.77 11.82
CA LEU A 288 -18.04 18.42 12.38
C LEU A 288 -16.89 18.44 11.38
N MET A 289 -16.53 17.27 10.83
CA MET A 289 -15.44 17.15 9.86
C MET A 289 -15.72 17.94 8.59
N ALA A 290 -16.96 17.99 8.11
CA ALA A 290 -17.36 18.84 6.98
C ALA A 290 -17.07 20.34 7.22
N LYS A 291 -17.18 20.79 8.47
CA LYS A 291 -16.82 22.16 8.90
C LYS A 291 -15.33 22.33 9.22
N GLY A 292 -14.52 21.30 9.01
CA GLY A 292 -13.08 21.26 9.31
C GLY A 292 -12.77 21.12 10.80
N ASN A 293 -13.72 20.62 11.57
CA ASN A 293 -13.51 20.34 12.98
C ASN A 293 -13.11 18.89 13.19
N SER A 294 -12.23 18.63 14.16
CA SER A 294 -11.87 17.25 14.51
C SER A 294 -13.09 16.48 15.01
N PRO A 295 -13.21 15.18 14.70
CA PRO A 295 -14.26 14.34 15.27
C PRO A 295 -14.01 14.12 16.77
N PHE A 296 -15.07 13.73 17.47
CA PHE A 296 -15.00 13.12 18.79
C PHE A 296 -14.57 11.66 18.65
N GLY A 297 -13.50 11.29 19.35
CA GLY A 297 -13.07 9.91 19.45
C GLY A 297 -13.91 9.10 20.43
N ILE A 298 -13.64 7.80 20.45
CA ILE A 298 -14.24 6.84 21.39
C ILE A 298 -13.98 7.19 22.87
N ASP A 299 -12.99 8.05 23.15
CA ASP A 299 -12.73 8.58 24.50
C ASP A 299 -13.64 9.76 24.88
N GLY A 300 -14.61 10.12 24.04
CA GLY A 300 -15.53 11.23 24.24
C GLY A 300 -14.87 12.61 24.12
N LYS A 301 -13.63 12.68 23.62
CA LYS A 301 -12.88 13.92 23.41
C LYS A 301 -12.49 14.09 21.95
N ARG A 302 -11.99 15.27 21.59
CA ARG A 302 -11.58 15.57 20.21
C ARG A 302 -10.32 14.81 19.83
N ILE A 303 -10.30 14.19 18.65
CA ILE A 303 -9.09 13.59 18.08
C ILE A 303 -8.01 14.67 17.88
N ASN A 304 -6.78 14.32 18.22
CA ASN A 304 -5.59 15.12 17.98
C ASN A 304 -4.87 14.67 16.72
N ILE A 305 -4.24 15.63 16.06
CA ILE A 305 -3.22 15.38 15.05
C ILE A 305 -1.91 15.87 15.66
N HIS A 306 -1.00 14.96 15.94
CA HIS A 306 0.21 15.22 16.71
C HIS A 306 1.46 15.12 15.84
N HIS A 307 2.33 16.14 15.88
CA HIS A 307 3.64 16.08 15.21
C HIS A 307 4.57 15.15 15.96
N ILE A 308 5.10 14.17 15.26
CA ILE A 308 6.10 13.26 15.83
C ILE A 308 7.38 14.05 16.08
N ASN A 309 7.98 13.84 17.25
CA ASN A 309 9.22 14.50 17.69
C ASN A 309 9.15 16.03 17.75
N GLN A 310 7.94 16.61 17.66
CA GLN A 310 7.72 18.05 17.61
C GLN A 310 8.41 18.73 16.41
N ASP A 311 8.62 17.97 15.32
CA ASP A 311 9.18 18.46 14.07
C ASP A 311 8.04 19.03 13.20
N PRO A 312 8.04 20.33 12.85
CA PRO A 312 7.00 20.93 12.02
C PRO A 312 6.95 20.37 10.60
N GLU A 313 8.03 19.77 10.11
CA GLU A 313 8.10 19.13 8.78
C GLU A 313 7.98 17.60 8.87
N GLY A 314 7.85 17.07 10.10
CA GLY A 314 7.79 15.64 10.36
C GLY A 314 6.41 15.05 10.10
N ASP A 315 6.37 13.72 10.17
CA ASP A 315 5.14 12.95 10.13
C ASP A 315 4.16 13.39 11.26
N LEU A 316 2.87 13.14 11.03
CA LEU A 316 1.78 13.39 11.96
C LEU A 316 1.05 12.10 12.34
N GLU A 317 0.39 12.10 13.49
CA GLU A 317 -0.37 10.98 14.03
C GLU A 317 -1.78 11.39 14.46
N GLU A 318 -2.83 10.71 13.98
CA GLU A 318 -4.16 10.77 14.59
C GLU A 318 -4.17 10.02 15.92
N MET A 319 -4.60 10.66 17.01
CA MET A 319 -4.67 9.99 18.31
C MET A 319 -5.75 10.54 19.25
N LEU A 320 -6.22 9.68 20.15
CA LEU A 320 -7.13 10.06 21.23
C LEU A 320 -6.52 11.13 22.15
N GLN A 321 -7.35 12.05 22.62
CA GLN A 321 -6.92 13.11 23.54
C GLN A 321 -6.45 12.56 24.88
N THR A 322 -7.09 11.51 25.37
CA THR A 322 -6.69 10.80 26.59
C THR A 322 -5.29 10.21 26.46
N VAL A 323 -4.98 9.57 25.33
CA VAL A 323 -3.65 9.01 25.04
C VAL A 323 -2.59 10.11 24.96
N HIS A 324 -2.88 11.22 24.27
CA HIS A 324 -1.98 12.36 24.26
C HIS A 324 -1.69 12.89 25.68
N GLN A 325 -2.72 13.05 26.51
CA GLN A 325 -2.58 13.59 27.87
C GLN A 325 -1.74 12.68 28.77
N GLN A 326 -2.02 11.38 28.75
CA GLN A 326 -1.33 10.40 29.60
C GLN A 326 0.16 10.25 29.23
N ASN A 327 0.52 10.47 27.96
CA ASN A 327 1.87 10.28 27.44
C ASN A 327 2.57 11.59 27.05
N THR A 328 2.17 12.70 27.69
CA THR A 328 2.67 14.05 27.37
C THR A 328 4.19 14.14 27.42
N LYS A 329 4.85 13.44 28.37
CA LYS A 329 6.32 13.51 28.53
C LYS A 329 7.06 12.82 27.39
N GLU A 330 6.53 11.69 26.93
CA GLU A 330 7.06 10.87 25.84
C GLU A 330 6.81 11.54 24.49
N LEU A 331 5.64 12.15 24.30
CA LEU A 331 5.24 12.83 23.07
C LEU A 331 5.89 14.19 22.87
N HIS A 332 6.37 14.81 23.95
CA HIS A 332 7.05 16.10 23.93
C HIS A 332 8.43 16.03 24.61
N PRO A 333 9.40 15.31 24.02
CA PRO A 333 10.74 15.16 24.60
C PRO A 333 11.52 16.48 24.67
N TYR A 334 11.09 17.52 23.94
CA TYR A 334 11.75 18.83 23.85
C TYR A 334 10.92 19.96 24.49
N LEU A 335 10.14 19.68 25.54
CA LEU A 335 9.33 20.68 26.27
C LEU A 335 10.10 21.95 26.69
N ASN A 336 11.42 21.85 26.89
CA ASN A 336 12.28 22.97 27.30
C ASN A 336 12.70 23.89 26.14
N ARG A 337 12.18 23.68 24.92
CA ARG A 337 12.48 24.50 23.75
C ARG A 337 11.20 25.17 23.22
N PRO A 338 11.30 26.39 22.66
CA PRO A 338 10.18 27.00 21.95
C PRO A 338 9.68 26.07 20.85
N SER A 339 8.35 25.93 20.73
CA SER A 339 7.75 25.16 19.65
C SER A 339 8.17 25.76 18.31
N ARG A 340 8.63 24.89 17.41
CA ARG A 340 8.93 25.26 16.01
C ARG A 340 7.69 25.24 15.11
N VAL A 341 6.56 24.78 15.63
CA VAL A 341 5.30 24.68 14.90
C VAL A 341 4.59 26.03 14.90
N ASN A 342 4.33 26.57 13.72
CA ASN A 342 3.47 27.74 13.57
C ASN A 342 2.02 27.36 13.86
N ARG A 343 1.51 27.79 15.03
CA ARG A 343 0.17 27.40 15.51
C ARG A 343 -0.95 27.85 14.59
N LYS A 344 -0.82 29.01 13.94
CA LYS A 344 -1.86 29.54 13.05
C LYS A 344 -1.92 28.72 11.77
N GLU A 345 -0.78 28.46 11.15
CA GLU A 345 -0.69 27.60 9.97
C GLU A 345 -1.16 26.18 10.27
N PHE A 346 -0.78 25.64 11.43
CA PHE A 346 -1.21 24.29 11.82
C PHE A 346 -2.72 24.21 12.10
N GLN A 347 -3.35 25.28 12.62
CA GLN A 347 -4.81 25.32 12.75
C GLN A 347 -5.50 25.28 11.38
N GLU A 348 -4.99 26.02 10.39
CA GLU A 348 -5.52 25.97 9.02
C GLU A 348 -5.27 24.61 8.35
N PHE A 349 -4.09 24.03 8.58
CA PHE A 349 -3.77 22.66 8.15
C PHE A 349 -4.78 21.67 8.70
N ARG A 350 -5.01 21.67 10.02
CA ARG A 350 -5.95 20.77 10.70
C ARG A 350 -7.37 20.92 10.15
N LYS A 351 -7.80 22.16 9.91
CA LYS A 351 -9.12 22.44 9.38
C LYS A 351 -9.32 21.83 8.00
N ALA A 352 -8.37 22.08 7.09
CA ALA A 352 -8.40 21.52 5.75
C ALA A 352 -8.25 19.99 5.76
N TYR A 353 -7.41 19.46 6.66
CA TYR A 353 -7.21 18.03 6.82
C TYR A 353 -8.51 17.31 7.19
N TRP A 354 -9.28 17.78 8.17
CA TRP A 354 -10.51 17.08 8.57
C TRP A 354 -11.59 17.08 7.50
N GLN A 355 -11.65 18.15 6.68
CA GLN A 355 -12.53 18.17 5.52
C GLN A 355 -12.10 17.14 4.47
N TYR A 356 -10.81 17.09 4.16
CA TYR A 356 -10.24 16.07 3.27
C TYR A 356 -10.43 14.65 3.82
N ARG A 357 -10.20 14.45 5.12
CA ARG A 357 -10.37 13.17 5.78
C ARG A 357 -11.80 12.64 5.67
N LEU A 358 -12.80 13.54 5.65
CA LEU A 358 -14.19 13.17 5.44
C LEU A 358 -14.47 12.65 4.03
N THR A 359 -13.82 13.19 3.00
CA THR A 359 -14.10 12.78 1.60
C THR A 359 -13.79 11.31 1.37
N ARG A 360 -12.85 10.74 2.13
CA ARG A 360 -12.53 9.31 2.12
C ARG A 360 -13.69 8.37 2.47
N TYR A 361 -14.74 8.88 3.12
CA TYR A 361 -15.90 8.09 3.56
C TYR A 361 -17.17 8.38 2.75
N VAL A 362 -17.09 9.28 1.77
CA VAL A 362 -18.22 9.65 0.92
C VAL A 362 -18.25 8.80 -0.36
N GLU A 363 -17.14 8.14 -0.72
CA GLU A 363 -17.02 7.33 -1.93
C GLU A 363 -17.55 5.88 -1.78
N ASP A 364 -17.87 5.41 -0.57
CA ASP A 364 -18.39 4.05 -0.31
C ASP A 364 -19.94 3.92 -0.44
N LYS A 365 -20.62 4.95 -0.96
CA LYS A 365 -22.09 4.95 -1.09
C LYS A 365 -22.57 5.51 -2.44
N GLU A 366 -22.16 4.91 -3.55
CA GLU A 366 -22.97 4.91 -4.78
C GLU A 366 -22.96 3.54 -5.47
#